data_AF-R9MST5-F1
#
_entry.id   AF-R9MST5-F1
#
_cell.length_a   1.000
_cell.length_b   1.000
_cell.length_c   1.000
_cell.angle_alpha   90.00
_cell.angle_beta   90.00
_cell.angle_gamma   90.00
#
_symmetry.space_group_name_H-M   'P 1'
#
loop_
_entity.id
_entity.type
_entity.pdbx_description
1 polymer ?
#
loop_
_entity_poly.entity_id
_entity_poly.type
_entity_poly.pdbx_seq_one_letter_code
_entity_poly.pdbx_strand_id
1 'polypeptide(L)'
;MKEWEKNPFKHALTGFFALVMTVCILAAALVIYVDPFFHYHAPLKGFPYLVDNQLSQNPGMASHMEYDSVILGSSMTVNFQTTWFYELMGLDTIKLSYSGAYPKDQANIMDIIFKSDNNKEGRRIKKVFLGVDIITYTGGVEETKYPIPEYLYDENYLNDIKYLLNKDVILNYILRPVADPDPTDLSNVYASWWTEEYYSEQWVLHNYVSPAQVDEQTPADAYIASTEKNLDINICPYIEANPETEFIIFFPPYSILFWNDVIMENHLDATIEEYRYIAERLNAYANVKVYFFPDQEEIISDLNNYADYSHYHPKFNRYMTECFANGECLVKKEGEEGLGAGKTIDEYLAHMREIAENFDYEELLLRRG
;
A
#
# COMPACT_ATOMS: atom_id res chain seq x y z
N MET A 1 -56.56 -35.79 -33.96
CA MET A 1 -55.26 -35.12 -33.81
C MET A 1 -55.45 -34.04 -32.75
N LYS A 2 -54.82 -34.17 -31.57
CA LYS A 2 -54.88 -33.14 -30.54
C LYS A 2 -53.83 -32.08 -30.89
N GLU A 3 -54.25 -30.94 -31.42
CA GLU A 3 -53.42 -29.75 -31.37
C GLU A 3 -53.23 -29.40 -29.89
N TRP A 4 -52.02 -29.58 -29.37
CA TRP A 4 -51.64 -28.94 -28.13
C TRP A 4 -51.73 -27.43 -28.38
N GLU A 5 -52.78 -26.79 -27.86
CA GLU A 5 -52.83 -25.34 -27.74
C GLU A 5 -51.54 -24.88 -27.06
N LYS A 6 -50.65 -24.31 -27.87
CA LYS A 6 -49.39 -23.73 -27.42
C LYS A 6 -49.74 -22.58 -26.48
N ASN A 7 -49.56 -22.81 -25.17
CA ASN A 7 -49.88 -21.81 -24.16
C ASN A 7 -49.03 -20.55 -24.42
N PRO A 8 -49.64 -19.44 -24.89
CA PRO A 8 -48.89 -18.26 -25.32
C PRO A 8 -48.12 -17.62 -24.16
N PHE A 9 -48.60 -17.77 -22.92
CA PHE A 9 -47.88 -17.33 -21.72
C PHE A 9 -46.62 -18.16 -21.47
N LYS A 10 -46.63 -19.48 -21.72
CA LYS A 10 -45.42 -20.31 -21.59
C LYS A 10 -44.36 -19.91 -22.61
N HIS A 11 -44.75 -19.61 -23.85
CA HIS A 11 -43.83 -19.15 -24.89
C HIS A 11 -43.29 -17.75 -24.60
N ALA A 12 -44.13 -16.82 -24.15
CA ALA A 12 -43.70 -15.49 -23.74
C ALA A 12 -42.75 -15.54 -22.54
N LEU A 13 -43.05 -16.37 -21.53
CA LEU A 13 -42.21 -16.55 -20.35
C LEU A 13 -40.86 -17.18 -20.71
N THR A 14 -40.86 -18.23 -21.55
CA THR A 14 -39.62 -18.85 -22.05
C THR A 14 -38.80 -17.86 -22.86
N GLY A 15 -39.45 -17.05 -23.71
CA GLY A 15 -38.79 -16.01 -24.50
C GLY A 15 -38.17 -14.91 -23.64
N PHE A 16 -38.88 -14.47 -22.58
CA PHE A 16 -38.36 -13.50 -21.62
C PHE A 16 -37.13 -14.04 -20.88
N PHE A 17 -37.21 -15.26 -20.35
CA PHE A 17 -36.05 -15.89 -19.68
C PHE A 17 -34.86 -16.07 -20.64
N ALA A 18 -35.11 -16.50 -21.88
CA ALA A 18 -34.06 -16.62 -22.89
C ALA A 18 -33.41 -15.26 -23.20
N LEU A 19 -34.20 -14.18 -23.29
CA LEU A 19 -33.70 -12.83 -23.49
C LEU A 19 -32.83 -12.39 -22.30
N VAL A 20 -33.32 -12.54 -21.06
CA VAL A 20 -32.57 -12.19 -19.85
C VAL A 20 -31.26 -12.96 -19.77
N MET A 21 -31.29 -14.28 -19.99
CA MET A 21 -30.08 -15.11 -20.01
C MET A 21 -29.09 -14.66 -21.10
N THR A 22 -29.59 -14.32 -22.29
CA THR A 22 -28.76 -13.81 -23.38
C THR A 22 -28.09 -12.50 -22.99
N VAL A 23 -28.82 -11.56 -22.38
CA VAL A 23 -28.27 -10.29 -21.90
C VAL A 23 -27.21 -10.52 -20.82
N CYS A 24 -27.46 -11.42 -19.85
CA CYS A 24 -26.48 -11.77 -18.83
C CYS A 24 -25.21 -12.39 -19.42
N ILE A 25 -25.34 -13.29 -20.40
CA ILE A 25 -24.19 -13.90 -21.07
C ILE A 25 -23.39 -12.84 -21.85
N LEU A 26 -24.06 -11.94 -22.56
CA LEU A 26 -23.39 -10.86 -23.30
C LEU A 26 -22.70 -9.86 -22.35
N ALA A 27 -23.33 -9.55 -21.22
CA ALA A 27 -22.73 -8.70 -20.18
C ALA A 27 -21.48 -9.35 -19.58
N ALA A 28 -21.57 -10.63 -19.19
CA ALA A 28 -20.43 -11.38 -18.67
C ALA A 28 -19.30 -11.48 -19.71
N ALA A 29 -19.63 -11.78 -20.98
CA ALA A 29 -18.65 -11.85 -22.05
C ALA A 29 -17.96 -10.49 -22.30
N LEU A 30 -18.70 -9.38 -22.19
CA LEU A 30 -18.13 -8.03 -22.26
C LEU A 30 -17.17 -7.77 -21.11
N VAL A 31 -17.55 -8.12 -19.88
CA VAL A 31 -16.68 -7.95 -18.70
C VAL A 31 -15.44 -8.83 -18.79
N ILE A 32 -15.57 -10.09 -19.20
CA ILE A 32 -14.41 -11.00 -19.41
C ILE A 32 -13.49 -10.47 -20.51
N TYR A 33 -14.03 -9.91 -21.58
CA TYR A 33 -13.23 -9.42 -22.70
C TYR A 33 -12.48 -8.12 -22.37
N VAL A 34 -13.15 -7.16 -21.71
CA VAL A 34 -12.52 -5.88 -21.35
C VAL A 34 -11.68 -6.02 -20.09
N ASP A 35 -12.17 -6.78 -19.13
CA ASP A 35 -11.56 -7.07 -17.84
C ASP A 35 -11.02 -5.82 -17.13
N PRO A 36 -11.89 -4.85 -16.79
CA PRO A 36 -11.47 -3.58 -16.19
C PRO A 36 -10.72 -3.71 -14.86
N PHE A 37 -10.80 -4.87 -14.20
CA PHE A 37 -10.12 -5.15 -12.93
C PHE A 37 -8.97 -6.16 -13.09
N PHE A 38 -8.69 -6.59 -14.33
CA PHE A 38 -7.54 -7.41 -14.69
C PHE A 38 -7.53 -8.81 -14.04
N HIS A 39 -8.68 -9.44 -13.80
CA HIS A 39 -8.79 -10.75 -13.15
C HIS A 39 -8.66 -11.95 -14.10
N TYR A 40 -8.71 -11.73 -15.41
CA TYR A 40 -8.64 -12.75 -16.44
C TYR A 40 -7.44 -12.60 -17.36
N HIS A 41 -6.97 -11.37 -17.61
CA HIS A 41 -5.83 -11.12 -18.49
C HIS A 41 -5.17 -9.75 -18.28
N ALA A 42 -4.00 -9.60 -18.91
CA ALA A 42 -3.30 -8.32 -18.99
C ALA A 42 -4.18 -7.23 -19.67
N PRO A 43 -3.95 -5.94 -19.38
CA PRO A 43 -4.73 -4.84 -19.97
C PRO A 43 -4.76 -4.89 -21.51
N LEU A 44 -5.94 -4.66 -22.09
CA LEU A 44 -6.08 -4.50 -23.53
C LEU A 44 -5.36 -3.24 -24.01
N LYS A 45 -4.55 -3.40 -25.05
CA LYS A 45 -3.82 -2.28 -25.65
C LYS A 45 -4.79 -1.21 -26.18
N GLY A 46 -4.64 0.01 -25.68
CA GLY A 46 -5.40 1.18 -26.13
C GLY A 46 -6.80 1.31 -25.53
N PHE A 47 -7.20 0.41 -24.63
CA PHE A 47 -8.42 0.61 -23.84
C PHE A 47 -8.14 1.62 -22.71
N PRO A 48 -9.00 2.64 -22.50
CA PRO A 48 -8.74 3.67 -21.52
C PRO A 48 -9.17 3.23 -20.11
N TYR A 49 -8.38 2.39 -19.44
CA TYR A 49 -8.74 1.88 -18.11
C TYR A 49 -8.78 2.99 -17.05
N LEU A 50 -9.80 2.93 -16.19
CA LEU A 50 -9.88 3.68 -14.94
C LEU A 50 -9.42 2.77 -13.80
N VAL A 51 -8.40 3.19 -13.05
CA VAL A 51 -7.87 2.47 -11.89
C VAL A 51 -7.95 3.35 -10.66
N ASP A 52 -8.94 3.06 -9.81
CA ASP A 52 -9.26 3.85 -8.61
C ASP A 52 -9.67 2.99 -7.39
N ASN A 53 -9.73 1.66 -7.54
CA ASN A 53 -10.18 0.74 -6.49
C ASN A 53 -9.10 -0.28 -6.16
N GLN A 54 -8.27 0.05 -5.17
CA GLN A 54 -7.16 -0.79 -4.69
C GLN A 54 -7.62 -2.23 -4.36
N LEU A 55 -8.71 -2.38 -3.62
CA LEU A 55 -9.20 -3.69 -3.16
C LEU A 55 -9.63 -4.59 -4.31
N SER A 56 -10.23 -4.03 -5.36
CA SER A 56 -10.79 -4.83 -6.47
C SER A 56 -9.81 -4.99 -7.64
N GLN A 57 -8.86 -4.08 -7.81
CA GLN A 57 -7.97 -4.05 -8.98
C GLN A 57 -6.55 -4.53 -8.66
N ASN A 58 -6.00 -4.28 -7.45
CA ASN A 58 -4.64 -4.74 -7.10
C ASN A 58 -4.44 -6.26 -7.31
N PRO A 59 -5.38 -7.16 -6.94
CA PRO A 59 -5.21 -8.60 -7.16
C PRO A 59 -5.07 -8.98 -8.64
N GLY A 60 -5.89 -8.38 -9.51
CA GLY A 60 -5.83 -8.61 -10.93
C GLY A 60 -4.55 -8.04 -11.55
N MET A 61 -4.19 -6.81 -11.15
CA MET A 61 -2.92 -6.17 -11.51
C MET A 61 -1.72 -7.04 -11.13
N ALA A 62 -1.68 -7.55 -9.89
CA ALA A 62 -0.62 -8.42 -9.38
C ALA A 62 -0.51 -9.74 -10.15
N SER A 63 -1.65 -10.30 -10.59
CA SER A 63 -1.70 -11.59 -11.27
C SER A 63 -1.33 -11.51 -12.74
N HIS A 64 -1.80 -10.47 -13.45
CA HIS A 64 -1.83 -10.48 -14.92
C HIS A 64 -1.07 -9.34 -15.61
N MET A 65 -0.63 -8.30 -14.90
CA MET A 65 0.29 -7.31 -15.48
C MET A 65 1.73 -7.81 -15.42
N GLU A 66 2.55 -7.41 -16.39
CA GLU A 66 3.99 -7.74 -16.41
C GLU A 66 4.79 -6.72 -15.59
N TYR A 67 5.57 -7.20 -14.63
CA TYR A 67 6.47 -6.39 -13.80
C TYR A 67 7.57 -7.27 -13.22
N ASP A 68 8.66 -6.65 -12.75
CA ASP A 68 9.73 -7.34 -12.04
C ASP A 68 9.90 -6.88 -10.59
N SER A 69 9.24 -5.78 -10.20
CA SER A 69 9.35 -5.20 -8.86
C SER A 69 8.01 -4.61 -8.42
N VAL A 70 7.81 -4.46 -7.11
CA VAL A 70 6.53 -4.02 -6.56
C VAL A 70 6.70 -3.02 -5.42
N ILE A 71 5.80 -2.03 -5.36
CA ILE A 71 5.65 -1.10 -4.23
C ILE A 71 4.42 -1.49 -3.43
N LEU A 72 4.63 -1.75 -2.14
CA LEU A 72 3.68 -2.18 -1.13
C LEU A 72 3.72 -1.23 0.07
N GLY A 73 2.60 -1.13 0.78
CA GLY A 73 2.48 -0.27 1.97
C GLY A 73 1.13 0.44 2.03
N SER A 74 1.00 1.38 2.97
CA SER A 74 -0.24 2.13 3.16
C SER A 74 -0.38 3.32 2.18
N SER A 75 -1.21 4.32 2.57
CA SER A 75 -1.31 5.63 1.92
C SER A 75 0.05 6.33 1.78
N MET A 76 1.04 6.01 2.61
CA MET A 76 2.38 6.60 2.50
C MET A 76 3.08 6.26 1.18
N THR A 77 2.66 5.17 0.53
CA THR A 77 3.28 4.69 -0.70
C THR A 77 2.56 5.13 -1.97
N VAL A 78 1.41 5.79 -1.87
CA VAL A 78 0.56 6.09 -3.03
C VAL A 78 1.16 7.14 -3.97
N ASN A 79 2.04 8.00 -3.46
CA ASN A 79 2.66 9.09 -4.22
C ASN A 79 4.00 8.70 -4.88
N PHE A 80 4.47 7.46 -4.73
CA PHE A 80 5.59 6.97 -5.55
C PHE A 80 5.19 6.88 -7.02
N GLN A 81 6.07 7.32 -7.92
CA GLN A 81 5.91 7.10 -9.36
C GLN A 81 6.81 5.97 -9.82
N THR A 82 6.26 4.97 -10.51
CA THR A 82 7.02 3.79 -10.94
C THR A 82 8.07 4.13 -12.01
N THR A 83 7.86 5.22 -12.77
CA THR A 83 8.86 5.77 -13.70
C THR A 83 10.17 6.17 -13.01
N TRP A 84 10.13 6.60 -11.75
CA TRP A 84 11.36 6.90 -10.99
C TRP A 84 12.18 5.65 -10.68
N PHE A 85 11.52 4.51 -10.46
CA PHE A 85 12.21 3.23 -10.22
C PHE A 85 12.86 2.70 -11.50
N TYR A 86 12.21 2.88 -12.64
CA TYR A 86 12.83 2.59 -13.93
C TYR A 86 14.03 3.51 -14.21
N GLU A 87 13.87 4.81 -14.00
CA GLU A 87 14.92 5.82 -14.21
C GLU A 87 16.15 5.57 -13.33
N LEU A 88 15.95 5.33 -12.03
CA LEU A 88 17.03 5.27 -11.04
C LEU A 88 17.63 3.87 -10.87
N MET A 89 16.84 2.81 -11.12
CA MET A 89 17.23 1.43 -10.83
C MET A 89 16.98 0.45 -11.99
N GLY A 90 16.36 0.88 -13.09
CA GLY A 90 16.03 0.00 -14.23
C GLY A 90 14.99 -1.07 -13.91
N LEU A 91 14.08 -0.78 -12.97
CA LEU A 91 13.06 -1.71 -12.49
C LEU A 91 11.70 -1.43 -13.12
N ASP A 92 11.09 -2.46 -13.71
CA ASP A 92 9.71 -2.42 -14.18
C ASP A 92 8.79 -2.66 -12.98
N THR A 93 8.43 -1.55 -12.32
CA THR A 93 7.77 -1.58 -11.02
C THR A 93 6.26 -1.39 -11.14
N ILE A 94 5.48 -2.18 -10.40
CA ILE A 94 4.04 -1.98 -10.23
C ILE A 94 3.73 -1.46 -8.81
N LYS A 95 2.72 -0.61 -8.69
CA LYS A 95 2.28 -0.05 -7.39
C LYS A 95 0.99 -0.72 -6.95
N LEU A 96 1.01 -1.38 -5.80
CA LEU A 96 -0.10 -2.14 -5.23
C LEU A 96 -0.38 -1.69 -3.78
N SER A 97 -0.30 -0.37 -3.56
CA SER A 97 -0.59 0.27 -2.27
C SER A 97 -2.05 0.09 -1.85
N TYR A 98 -2.28 0.01 -0.54
CA TYR A 98 -3.61 0.02 0.06
C TYR A 98 -3.75 1.19 1.02
N SER A 99 -4.89 1.89 1.03
CA SER A 99 -5.12 2.95 2.01
C SER A 99 -5.12 2.39 3.43
N GLY A 100 -4.26 2.91 4.32
CA GLY A 100 -4.18 2.51 5.73
C GLY A 100 -3.85 1.03 5.98
N ALA A 101 -3.09 0.41 5.08
CA ALA A 101 -2.83 -1.02 5.05
C ALA A 101 -2.28 -1.62 6.35
N TYR A 102 -2.81 -2.78 6.72
CA TYR A 102 -2.31 -3.62 7.81
C TYR A 102 -1.34 -4.68 7.26
N PRO A 103 -0.54 -5.35 8.12
CA PRO A 103 0.33 -6.45 7.69
C PRO A 103 -0.43 -7.54 6.92
N LYS A 104 -1.69 -7.84 7.30
CA LYS A 104 -2.52 -8.81 6.58
C LYS A 104 -2.85 -8.39 5.16
N ASP A 105 -3.10 -7.09 4.91
CA ASP A 105 -3.33 -6.57 3.55
C ASP A 105 -2.10 -6.82 2.66
N GLN A 106 -0.90 -6.63 3.22
CA GLN A 106 0.36 -6.91 2.53
C GLN A 106 0.55 -8.41 2.28
N ALA A 107 0.23 -9.26 3.27
CA ALA A 107 0.27 -10.70 3.10
C ALA A 107 -0.67 -11.19 2.00
N ASN A 108 -1.90 -10.68 1.96
CA ASN A 108 -2.90 -11.06 0.94
C ASN A 108 -2.40 -10.76 -0.47
N ILE A 109 -1.79 -9.60 -0.70
CA ILE A 109 -1.29 -9.25 -2.04
C ILE A 109 0.04 -9.95 -2.36
N MET A 110 0.92 -10.15 -1.38
CA MET A 110 2.17 -10.91 -1.57
C MET A 110 1.91 -12.36 -1.96
N ASP A 111 0.88 -13.01 -1.39
CA ASP A 111 0.46 -14.36 -1.79
C ASP A 111 0.19 -14.43 -3.31
N ILE A 112 -0.52 -13.44 -3.84
CA ILE A 112 -0.85 -13.34 -5.26
C ILE A 112 0.41 -13.04 -6.08
N ILE A 113 1.21 -12.05 -5.68
CA ILE A 113 2.43 -11.64 -6.39
C ILE A 113 3.37 -12.84 -6.58
N PHE A 114 3.66 -13.58 -5.50
CA PHE A 114 4.63 -14.69 -5.55
C PHE A 114 4.06 -15.96 -6.18
N LYS A 115 2.73 -16.09 -6.32
CA LYS A 115 2.06 -17.13 -7.12
C LYS A 115 1.82 -16.73 -8.57
N SER A 116 1.94 -15.46 -8.94
CA SER A 116 1.70 -14.97 -10.31
C SER A 116 2.74 -15.49 -11.31
N ASP A 117 2.45 -15.33 -12.60
CA ASP A 117 3.38 -15.74 -13.64
C ASP A 117 4.65 -14.87 -13.68
N ASN A 118 4.64 -13.69 -13.03
CA ASN A 118 5.83 -12.85 -12.83
C ASN A 118 6.88 -13.51 -11.92
N ASN A 119 6.49 -14.55 -11.17
CA ASN A 119 7.38 -15.32 -10.30
C ASN A 119 7.45 -16.81 -10.69
N LYS A 120 7.11 -17.16 -11.93
CA LYS A 120 7.14 -18.52 -12.48
C LYS A 120 7.94 -18.60 -13.78
N GLU A 121 8.22 -19.83 -14.22
CA GLU A 121 8.78 -20.12 -15.56
C GLU A 121 10.09 -19.36 -15.88
N GLY A 122 10.94 -19.15 -14.88
CA GLY A 122 12.22 -18.44 -15.04
C GLY A 122 12.13 -16.92 -14.84
N ARG A 123 10.93 -16.36 -14.62
CA ARG A 123 10.74 -15.02 -14.08
C ARG A 123 10.75 -15.05 -12.56
N ARG A 124 11.22 -13.94 -11.98
CA ARG A 124 11.31 -13.74 -10.53
C ARG A 124 11.03 -12.27 -10.22
N ILE A 125 10.37 -12.04 -9.10
CA ILE A 125 10.30 -10.71 -8.50
C ILE A 125 11.70 -10.35 -8.01
N LYS A 126 12.27 -9.28 -8.57
CA LYS A 126 13.59 -8.76 -8.20
C LYS A 126 13.53 -8.02 -6.88
N LYS A 127 12.58 -7.09 -6.73
CA LYS A 127 12.47 -6.25 -5.54
C LYS A 127 11.05 -6.04 -5.03
N VAL A 128 10.90 -6.03 -3.71
CA VAL A 128 9.68 -5.61 -3.00
C VAL A 128 10.02 -4.39 -2.16
N PHE A 129 9.41 -3.24 -2.44
CA PHE A 129 9.51 -2.03 -1.62
C PHE A 129 8.32 -1.98 -0.67
N LEU A 130 8.53 -2.18 0.62
CA LEU A 130 7.47 -2.23 1.63
C LEU A 130 7.60 -1.08 2.61
N GLY A 131 6.62 -0.16 2.57
CA GLY A 131 6.44 0.87 3.59
C GLY A 131 5.84 0.27 4.86
N VAL A 132 6.50 0.52 6.00
CA VAL A 132 6.09 0.02 7.32
C VAL A 132 5.52 1.18 8.14
N ASP A 133 4.19 1.17 8.29
CA ASP A 133 3.46 2.08 9.18
C ASP A 133 3.34 1.44 10.56
N ILE A 134 4.20 1.88 11.49
CA ILE A 134 4.39 1.19 12.77
C ILE A 134 3.08 0.95 13.55
N ILE A 135 2.18 1.92 13.50
CA ILE A 135 0.88 1.88 14.19
C ILE A 135 -0.01 0.69 13.78
N THR A 136 0.19 0.09 12.61
CA THR A 136 -0.65 -1.03 12.14
C THR A 136 -0.10 -2.40 12.53
N TYR A 137 1.17 -2.48 12.96
CA TYR A 137 1.84 -3.75 13.29
C TYR A 137 1.44 -4.30 14.66
N THR A 138 0.81 -3.47 15.50
CA THR A 138 0.19 -3.90 16.77
C THR A 138 -1.23 -4.45 16.60
N GLY A 139 -1.82 -4.29 15.40
CA GLY A 139 -3.18 -4.74 15.08
C GLY A 139 -3.38 -6.26 15.07
N GLY A 140 -4.61 -6.72 14.88
CA GLY A 140 -4.89 -8.15 14.78
C GLY A 140 -4.20 -8.78 13.57
N VAL A 141 -3.73 -10.02 13.70
CA VAL A 141 -2.97 -10.70 12.60
C VAL A 141 -3.81 -11.02 11.36
N GLU A 142 -5.14 -11.07 11.51
CA GLU A 142 -6.09 -11.20 10.40
C GLU A 142 -6.79 -9.87 10.09
N GLU A 143 -6.40 -8.78 10.74
CA GLU A 143 -7.01 -7.48 10.58
C GLU A 143 -6.57 -6.83 9.27
N THR A 144 -7.57 -6.43 8.49
CA THR A 144 -7.41 -5.67 7.24
C THR A 144 -8.06 -4.32 7.43
N LYS A 145 -7.53 -3.25 6.80
CA LYS A 145 -8.13 -1.91 6.94
C LYS A 145 -9.61 -1.88 6.51
N TYR A 146 -9.90 -2.57 5.43
CA TYR A 146 -11.25 -2.72 4.87
C TYR A 146 -11.49 -4.18 4.53
N PRO A 147 -12.73 -4.69 4.64
CA PRO A 147 -13.05 -6.04 4.22
C PRO A 147 -12.69 -6.29 2.76
N ILE A 148 -11.90 -7.32 2.50
CA ILE A 148 -11.53 -7.70 1.13
C ILE A 148 -12.72 -8.36 0.42
N PRO A 149 -12.92 -8.09 -0.89
CA PRO A 149 -13.85 -8.86 -1.70
C PRO A 149 -13.25 -10.24 -1.97
N GLU A 150 -13.40 -11.20 -1.04
CA GLU A 150 -12.75 -12.54 -1.10
C GLU A 150 -12.82 -13.24 -2.47
N TYR A 151 -13.93 -13.08 -3.18
CA TYR A 151 -14.17 -13.65 -4.51
C TYR A 151 -13.26 -13.07 -5.62
N LEU A 152 -12.52 -12.00 -5.35
CA LEU A 152 -11.50 -11.41 -6.23
C LEU A 152 -10.07 -11.75 -5.78
N TYR A 153 -9.93 -12.52 -4.70
CA TYR A 153 -8.64 -12.94 -4.11
C TYR A 153 -8.51 -14.47 -4.11
N ASP A 154 -9.46 -15.20 -4.68
CA ASP A 154 -9.44 -16.66 -4.78
C ASP A 154 -9.29 -17.14 -6.23
N GLU A 155 -9.18 -18.46 -6.43
CA GLU A 155 -9.10 -19.08 -7.76
C GLU A 155 -10.46 -19.65 -8.22
N ASN A 156 -11.58 -19.22 -7.62
CA ASN A 156 -12.90 -19.81 -7.82
C ASN A 156 -13.80 -19.02 -8.79
N TYR A 157 -13.62 -19.23 -10.08
CA TYR A 157 -14.39 -18.57 -11.14
C TYR A 157 -15.93 -18.70 -11.09
N LEU A 158 -16.50 -19.58 -10.24
CA LEU A 158 -17.95 -19.69 -10.09
C LEU A 158 -18.55 -18.51 -9.32
N ASN A 159 -17.79 -17.90 -8.41
CA ASN A 159 -18.27 -16.79 -7.58
C ASN A 159 -18.05 -15.42 -8.25
N ASP A 160 -17.23 -15.36 -9.29
CA ASP A 160 -17.00 -14.19 -10.18
C ASP A 160 -18.27 -13.63 -10.79
N ILE A 161 -19.39 -14.35 -10.76
CA ILE A 161 -20.69 -13.83 -11.19
C ILE A 161 -21.01 -12.46 -10.55
N LYS A 162 -20.47 -12.22 -9.34
CA LYS A 162 -20.55 -10.93 -8.63
C LYS A 162 -19.79 -9.80 -9.34
N TYR A 163 -18.68 -10.11 -10.02
CA TYR A 163 -17.92 -9.20 -10.88
C TYR A 163 -18.56 -9.11 -12.27
N LEU A 164 -18.81 -10.26 -12.91
CA LEU A 164 -19.27 -10.36 -14.30
C LEU A 164 -20.62 -9.70 -14.58
N LEU A 165 -21.54 -9.73 -13.61
CA LEU A 165 -22.86 -9.10 -13.72
C LEU A 165 -22.98 -7.82 -12.89
N ASN A 166 -21.85 -7.23 -12.47
CA ASN A 166 -21.85 -5.99 -11.72
C ASN A 166 -22.17 -4.81 -12.65
N LYS A 167 -23.27 -4.12 -12.35
CA LYS A 167 -23.68 -2.94 -13.11
C LYS A 167 -22.62 -1.82 -13.08
N ASP A 168 -21.93 -1.63 -11.96
CA ASP A 168 -21.00 -0.53 -11.78
C ASP A 168 -19.70 -0.81 -12.56
N VAL A 169 -19.29 -2.08 -12.65
CA VAL A 169 -18.20 -2.53 -13.54
C VAL A 169 -18.53 -2.18 -15.00
N ILE A 170 -19.71 -2.58 -15.48
CA ILE A 170 -20.10 -2.32 -16.87
C ILE A 170 -20.25 -0.81 -17.13
N LEU A 171 -20.97 -0.08 -16.27
CA LEU A 171 -21.29 1.32 -16.52
C LEU A 171 -20.09 2.24 -16.27
N ASN A 172 -19.38 2.08 -15.16
CA ASN A 172 -18.34 3.03 -14.73
C ASN A 172 -16.93 2.66 -15.19
N TYR A 173 -16.65 1.38 -15.40
CA TYR A 173 -15.30 0.91 -15.76
C TYR A 173 -15.18 0.40 -17.21
N ILE A 174 -16.30 0.20 -17.92
CA ILE A 174 -16.29 -0.15 -19.35
C ILE A 174 -16.90 0.96 -20.20
N LEU A 175 -18.17 1.31 -19.98
CA LEU A 175 -18.88 2.25 -20.85
C LEU A 175 -18.44 3.70 -20.65
N ARG A 176 -18.30 4.16 -19.40
CA ARG A 176 -17.85 5.53 -19.11
C ARG A 176 -16.46 5.81 -19.68
N PRO A 177 -15.41 4.97 -19.48
CA PRO A 177 -14.10 5.29 -20.03
C PRO A 177 -14.04 5.25 -21.55
N VAL A 178 -14.91 4.48 -22.22
CA VAL A 178 -15.05 4.53 -23.69
C VAL A 178 -15.74 5.82 -24.14
N ALA A 179 -16.74 6.30 -23.38
CA ALA A 179 -17.51 7.49 -23.73
C ALA A 179 -16.76 8.81 -23.44
N ASP A 180 -15.97 8.83 -22.37
CA ASP A 180 -15.17 9.98 -21.92
C ASP A 180 -13.77 9.49 -21.50
N PRO A 181 -12.86 9.28 -22.47
CA PRO A 181 -11.56 8.66 -22.22
C PRO A 181 -10.64 9.55 -21.39
N ASP A 182 -10.39 9.13 -20.16
CA ASP A 182 -9.37 9.68 -19.26
C ASP A 182 -8.61 8.51 -18.59
N PRO A 183 -7.70 7.84 -19.32
CA PRO A 183 -7.02 6.64 -18.82
C PRO A 183 -6.12 6.98 -17.63
N THR A 184 -6.18 6.15 -16.59
CA THR A 184 -5.29 6.30 -15.44
C THR A 184 -3.84 6.05 -15.84
N ASP A 185 -2.96 7.01 -15.53
CA ASP A 185 -1.51 6.79 -15.58
C ASP A 185 -1.10 5.81 -14.48
N LEU A 186 -0.74 4.57 -14.88
CA LEU A 186 -0.34 3.52 -13.95
C LEU A 186 0.92 3.87 -13.16
N SER A 187 1.78 4.76 -13.67
CA SER A 187 2.95 5.23 -12.90
C SER A 187 2.51 5.99 -11.65
N ASN A 188 1.48 6.83 -11.80
CA ASN A 188 0.98 7.71 -10.76
C ASN A 188 -0.37 7.25 -10.17
N VAL A 189 -0.75 5.98 -10.36
CA VAL A 189 -2.04 5.44 -9.88
C VAL A 189 -2.21 5.63 -8.37
N TYR A 190 -3.43 5.88 -7.90
CA TYR A 190 -3.74 6.15 -6.48
C TYR A 190 -3.10 7.41 -5.86
N ALA A 191 -2.36 8.22 -6.63
CA ALA A 191 -1.74 9.43 -6.11
C ALA A 191 -2.76 10.33 -5.38
N SER A 192 -2.30 10.95 -4.31
CA SER A 192 -3.13 11.84 -3.51
C SER A 192 -3.64 13.01 -4.34
N TRP A 193 -4.84 13.47 -4.03
CA TRP A 193 -5.49 14.62 -4.68
C TRP A 193 -5.00 15.97 -4.13
N TRP A 194 -4.09 15.96 -3.15
CA TRP A 194 -3.52 17.18 -2.56
C TRP A 194 -2.69 17.96 -3.57
N THR A 195 -3.07 19.21 -3.75
CA THR A 195 -2.32 20.24 -4.49
C THR A 195 -1.32 20.94 -3.57
N GLU A 196 -0.43 21.75 -4.15
CA GLU A 196 0.63 22.46 -3.43
C GLU A 196 0.11 23.28 -2.23
N GLU A 197 -1.09 23.86 -2.30
CA GLU A 197 -1.65 24.65 -1.19
C GLU A 197 -1.93 23.84 0.10
N TYR A 198 -2.07 22.52 0.00
CA TYR A 198 -2.27 21.67 1.18
C TYR A 198 -0.97 21.47 1.96
N TYR A 199 0.19 21.56 1.29
CA TYR A 199 1.51 21.39 1.91
C TYR A 199 1.97 22.69 2.56
N SER A 200 1.32 23.04 3.68
CA SER A 200 1.63 24.25 4.43
C SER A 200 1.38 24.07 5.93
N GLU A 201 2.28 24.64 6.74
CA GLU A 201 2.15 24.62 8.21
C GLU A 201 0.78 25.16 8.66
N GLN A 202 0.30 26.24 8.04
CA GLN A 202 -0.99 26.84 8.37
C GLN A 202 -2.15 25.87 8.13
N TRP A 203 -2.18 25.18 6.98
CA TRP A 203 -3.22 24.21 6.66
C TRP A 203 -3.20 23.03 7.63
N VAL A 204 -2.01 22.49 7.89
CA VAL A 204 -1.82 21.34 8.79
C VAL A 204 -2.28 21.69 10.20
N LEU A 205 -1.79 22.80 10.78
CA LEU A 205 -2.14 23.22 12.14
C LEU A 205 -3.62 23.59 12.28
N HIS A 206 -4.26 24.13 11.24
CA HIS A 206 -5.69 24.41 11.26
C HIS A 206 -6.52 23.14 11.51
N ASN A 207 -6.16 22.06 10.81
CA ASN A 207 -6.87 20.78 10.82
C ASN A 207 -6.39 19.81 11.91
N TYR A 208 -5.27 20.09 12.56
CA TYR A 208 -4.73 19.27 13.63
C TYR A 208 -5.34 19.58 15.01
N VAL A 209 -5.52 18.54 15.82
CA VAL A 209 -5.96 18.65 17.21
C VAL A 209 -5.05 17.74 18.05
N SER A 210 -4.22 18.35 18.90
CA SER A 210 -3.38 17.59 19.83
C SER A 210 -4.25 16.79 20.80
N PRO A 211 -3.90 15.51 21.06
CA PRO A 211 -4.54 14.73 22.11
C PRO A 211 -4.21 15.33 23.48
N ALA A 212 -5.01 14.94 24.47
CA ALA A 212 -4.78 15.32 25.86
C ALA A 212 -3.63 14.48 26.45
N GLN A 213 -2.91 15.05 27.42
CA GLN A 213 -1.84 14.33 28.11
C GLN A 213 -2.41 13.11 28.84
N VAL A 214 -1.82 11.95 28.58
CA VAL A 214 -2.03 10.71 29.31
C VAL A 214 -0.96 10.58 30.40
N ASP A 215 -1.39 10.36 31.64
CA ASP A 215 -0.48 10.25 32.79
C ASP A 215 0.24 8.90 32.84
N GLU A 216 -0.45 7.82 32.46
CA GLU A 216 0.08 6.45 32.51
C GLU A 216 0.98 6.18 31.31
N GLN A 217 2.25 5.88 31.58
CA GLN A 217 3.21 5.54 30.53
C GLN A 217 2.96 4.12 30.02
N THR A 218 2.86 3.97 28.70
CA THR A 218 2.82 2.66 28.08
C THR A 218 4.19 1.97 28.22
N PRO A 219 4.26 0.73 28.75
CA PRO A 219 5.52 0.01 28.88
C PRO A 219 6.25 -0.13 27.55
N ALA A 220 7.59 -0.03 27.57
CA ALA A 220 8.40 -0.08 26.35
C ALA A 220 8.21 -1.37 25.53
N ASP A 221 7.88 -2.49 26.18
CA ASP A 221 7.67 -3.79 25.54
C ASP A 221 6.21 -4.05 25.13
N ALA A 222 5.28 -3.11 25.38
CA ALA A 222 3.83 -3.33 25.25
C ALA A 222 3.39 -3.75 23.83
N TYR A 223 4.09 -3.28 22.81
CA TYR A 223 3.75 -3.54 21.41
C TYR A 223 4.43 -4.78 20.82
N ILE A 224 5.56 -5.20 21.41
CA ILE A 224 6.48 -6.18 20.83
C ILE A 224 5.82 -7.53 20.55
N ALA A 225 5.01 -8.05 21.48
CA ALA A 225 4.36 -9.35 21.29
C ALA A 225 3.37 -9.36 20.11
N SER A 226 2.63 -8.27 19.90
CA SER A 226 1.71 -8.15 18.76
C SER A 226 2.47 -7.95 17.46
N THR A 227 3.49 -7.10 17.48
CA THR A 227 4.36 -6.81 16.33
C THR A 227 5.11 -8.05 15.86
N GLU A 228 5.73 -8.80 16.77
CA GLU A 228 6.37 -10.10 16.52
C GLU A 228 5.41 -11.04 15.80
N LYS A 229 4.21 -11.21 16.35
CA LYS A 229 3.22 -12.12 15.79
C LYS A 229 2.76 -11.69 14.39
N ASN A 230 2.62 -10.38 14.14
CA ASN A 230 2.32 -9.87 12.81
C ASN A 230 3.46 -10.13 11.82
N LEU A 231 4.71 -9.87 12.22
CA LEU A 231 5.86 -10.16 11.37
C LEU A 231 5.93 -11.65 11.01
N ASP A 232 5.80 -12.53 12.01
CA ASP A 232 5.93 -13.99 11.84
C ASP A 232 4.82 -14.59 10.96
N ILE A 233 3.61 -14.03 10.97
CA ILE A 233 2.49 -14.53 10.18
C ILE A 233 2.42 -13.87 8.81
N ASN A 234 2.60 -12.56 8.74
CA ASN A 234 2.22 -11.76 7.58
C ASN A 234 3.41 -11.29 6.72
N ILE A 235 4.63 -11.20 7.26
CA ILE A 235 5.78 -10.60 6.56
C ILE A 235 6.94 -11.59 6.38
N CYS A 236 7.49 -12.13 7.47
CA CYS A 236 8.64 -13.02 7.48
C CYS A 236 8.50 -14.23 6.53
N PRO A 237 7.35 -14.92 6.45
CA PRO A 237 7.22 -16.08 5.57
C PRO A 237 7.50 -15.79 4.10
N TYR A 238 7.15 -14.59 3.61
CA TYR A 238 7.41 -14.20 2.22
C TYR A 238 8.89 -13.87 1.99
N ILE A 239 9.55 -13.27 2.98
CA ILE A 239 10.99 -12.99 2.91
C ILE A 239 11.78 -14.30 2.87
N GLU A 240 11.46 -15.23 3.78
CA GLU A 240 12.11 -16.53 3.92
C GLU A 240 11.91 -17.43 2.70
N ALA A 241 10.69 -17.45 2.14
CA ALA A 241 10.36 -18.28 0.98
C ALA A 241 10.96 -17.76 -0.34
N ASN A 242 11.40 -16.50 -0.39
CA ASN A 242 11.89 -15.85 -1.62
C ASN A 242 13.30 -15.24 -1.43
N PRO A 243 14.34 -16.05 -1.18
CA PRO A 243 15.70 -15.56 -0.91
C PRO A 243 16.37 -14.86 -2.10
N GLU A 244 15.86 -15.04 -3.33
CA GLU A 244 16.34 -14.36 -4.53
C GLU A 244 15.72 -12.97 -4.73
N THR A 245 14.65 -12.64 -3.99
CA THR A 245 13.99 -11.33 -4.02
C THR A 245 14.59 -10.44 -2.95
N GLU A 246 14.97 -9.22 -3.34
CA GLU A 246 15.45 -8.19 -2.40
C GLU A 246 14.25 -7.42 -1.81
N PHE A 247 14.09 -7.47 -0.49
CA PHE A 247 13.05 -6.74 0.21
C PHE A 247 13.63 -5.43 0.76
N ILE A 248 13.16 -4.31 0.19
CA ILE A 248 13.48 -2.96 0.64
C ILE A 248 12.39 -2.50 1.60
N ILE A 249 12.67 -2.61 2.89
CA ILE A 249 11.77 -2.18 3.96
C ILE A 249 12.11 -0.75 4.32
N PHE A 250 11.10 0.12 4.48
CA PHE A 250 11.34 1.47 4.93
C PHE A 250 10.28 1.99 5.87
N PHE A 251 10.71 2.83 6.80
CA PHE A 251 9.81 3.57 7.69
C PHE A 251 9.58 4.97 7.11
N PRO A 252 8.33 5.37 6.81
CA PRO A 252 8.04 6.68 6.26
C PRO A 252 8.35 7.81 7.27
N PRO A 253 8.77 9.01 6.81
CA PRO A 253 8.99 10.15 7.68
C PRO A 253 7.64 10.78 8.08
N TYR A 254 7.06 10.34 9.19
CA TYR A 254 5.91 11.06 9.76
C TYR A 254 6.36 12.40 10.36
N SER A 255 5.46 13.40 10.30
CA SER A 255 5.78 14.75 10.76
C SER A 255 5.99 14.80 12.27
N ILE A 256 6.52 15.92 12.75
CA ILE A 256 6.68 16.19 14.18
C ILE A 256 5.34 16.13 14.94
N LEU A 257 4.19 16.37 14.30
CA LEU A 257 2.89 16.23 14.95
C LEU A 257 2.52 14.79 15.30
N PHE A 258 3.00 13.80 14.54
CA PHE A 258 2.87 12.39 14.94
C PHE A 258 3.64 12.13 16.24
N TRP A 259 4.83 12.71 16.39
CA TRP A 259 5.61 12.59 17.63
C TRP A 259 5.00 13.36 18.79
N ASN A 260 4.33 14.48 18.53
CA ASN A 260 3.50 15.14 19.54
C ASN A 260 2.42 14.18 20.07
N ASP A 261 1.68 13.51 19.18
CA ASP A 261 0.66 12.53 19.59
C ASP A 261 1.28 11.42 20.46
N VAL A 262 2.41 10.84 20.02
CA VAL A 262 3.14 9.80 20.73
C VAL A 262 3.57 10.22 22.16
N ILE A 263 4.00 11.47 22.32
CA ILE A 263 4.43 12.02 23.62
C ILE A 263 3.23 12.32 24.51
N MET A 264 2.21 12.97 23.96
CA MET A 264 1.00 13.34 24.68
C MET A 264 0.21 12.10 25.13
N GLU A 265 0.19 11.04 24.33
CA GLU A 265 -0.41 9.75 24.68
C GLU A 265 0.52 8.85 25.53
N ASN A 266 1.73 9.33 25.84
CA ASN A 266 2.70 8.73 26.76
C ASN A 266 3.14 7.31 26.37
N HIS A 267 3.45 7.11 25.09
CA HIS A 267 3.92 5.82 24.56
C HIS A 267 5.20 5.92 23.71
N LEU A 268 6.00 6.98 23.88
CA LEU A 268 7.27 7.19 23.17
C LEU A 268 8.23 6.01 23.27
N ASP A 269 8.45 5.49 24.48
CA ASP A 269 9.36 4.36 24.70
C ASP A 269 8.87 3.09 24.00
N ALA A 270 7.56 2.83 24.02
CA ALA A 270 6.96 1.70 23.34
C ALA A 270 7.06 1.80 21.81
N THR A 271 6.83 2.99 21.26
CA THR A 271 6.97 3.25 19.83
C THR A 271 8.43 3.13 19.35
N ILE A 272 9.39 3.64 20.12
CA ILE A 272 10.82 3.51 19.80
C ILE A 272 11.26 2.04 19.82
N GLU A 273 10.83 1.28 20.81
CA GLU A 273 11.17 -0.13 20.90
C GLU A 273 10.51 -0.97 19.81
N GLU A 274 9.30 -0.61 19.39
CA GLU A 274 8.66 -1.24 18.24
C GLU A 274 9.44 -0.98 16.94
N TYR A 275 9.92 0.26 16.70
CA TYR A 275 10.77 0.56 15.55
C TYR A 275 12.06 -0.27 15.58
N ARG A 276 12.72 -0.32 16.76
CA ARG A 276 13.93 -1.12 16.98
C ARG A 276 13.68 -2.58 16.62
N TYR A 277 12.65 -3.18 17.21
CA TYR A 277 12.35 -4.59 17.04
C TYR A 277 12.07 -4.95 15.57
N ILE A 278 11.23 -4.18 14.88
CA ILE A 278 10.93 -4.44 13.46
C ILE A 278 12.21 -4.30 12.62
N ALA A 279 12.96 -3.23 12.82
CA ALA A 279 14.17 -2.95 12.06
C ALA A 279 15.21 -4.05 12.26
N GLU A 280 15.52 -4.44 13.50
CA GLU A 280 16.48 -5.51 13.80
C GLU A 280 16.00 -6.86 13.25
N ARG A 281 14.75 -7.24 13.52
CA ARG A 281 14.19 -8.53 13.11
C ARG A 281 14.24 -8.73 11.60
N LEU A 282 13.89 -7.68 10.83
CA LEU A 282 13.88 -7.73 9.37
C LEU A 282 15.29 -7.54 8.79
N ASN A 283 16.10 -6.65 9.37
CA ASN A 283 17.48 -6.43 8.90
C ASN A 283 18.39 -7.64 9.18
N ALA A 284 17.98 -8.62 9.98
CA ALA A 284 18.70 -9.87 10.13
C ALA A 284 18.69 -10.75 8.85
N TYR A 285 17.72 -10.60 7.95
CA TYR A 285 17.69 -11.36 6.70
C TYR A 285 18.69 -10.82 5.68
N ALA A 286 19.40 -11.73 5.01
CA ALA A 286 20.42 -11.38 4.00
C ALA A 286 19.84 -10.67 2.77
N ASN A 287 18.60 -11.00 2.39
CA ASN A 287 17.89 -10.42 1.25
C ASN A 287 17.02 -9.21 1.64
N VAL A 288 17.14 -8.67 2.86
CA VAL A 288 16.43 -7.47 3.31
C VAL A 288 17.39 -6.28 3.41
N LYS A 289 16.92 -5.09 3.05
CA LYS A 289 17.52 -3.80 3.41
C LYS A 289 16.48 -2.95 4.13
N VAL A 290 16.87 -2.33 5.23
CA VAL A 290 15.98 -1.45 6.01
C VAL A 290 16.43 0.00 5.88
N TYR A 291 15.52 0.90 5.54
CA TYR A 291 15.76 2.34 5.46
C TYR A 291 14.95 3.08 6.52
N PHE A 292 15.57 4.06 7.18
CA PHE A 292 14.97 4.77 8.31
C PHE A 292 14.86 6.27 8.03
N PHE A 293 13.69 6.71 7.58
CA PHE A 293 13.39 8.12 7.31
C PHE A 293 12.80 8.93 8.49
N PRO A 294 12.28 8.34 9.60
CA PRO A 294 11.85 9.13 10.76
C PRO A 294 12.96 9.92 11.46
N ASP A 295 14.22 9.74 11.08
CA ASP A 295 15.39 10.49 11.58
C ASP A 295 15.72 11.76 10.77
N GLN A 296 15.00 12.02 9.68
CA GLN A 296 15.30 13.14 8.80
C GLN A 296 14.72 14.45 9.36
N GLU A 297 15.44 15.08 10.29
CA GLU A 297 14.99 16.29 11.02
C GLU A 297 14.45 17.37 10.10
N GLU A 298 15.20 17.75 9.05
CA GLU A 298 14.81 18.79 8.09
C GLU A 298 13.50 18.47 7.36
N ILE A 299 13.14 17.18 7.27
CA ILE A 299 11.90 16.72 6.66
C ILE A 299 10.79 16.72 7.69
N ILE A 300 10.97 16.06 8.83
CA ILE A 300 9.90 15.79 9.81
C ILE A 300 9.49 17.03 10.62
N SER A 301 10.39 17.97 10.83
CA SER A 301 10.15 19.18 11.63
C SER A 301 9.49 20.33 10.88
N ASP A 302 9.50 20.32 9.54
CA ASP A 302 8.91 21.36 8.70
C ASP A 302 7.52 20.96 8.20
N LEU A 303 6.46 21.53 8.79
CA LEU A 303 5.08 21.20 8.40
C LEU A 303 4.69 21.69 7.00
N ASN A 304 5.49 22.54 6.35
CA ASN A 304 5.28 22.88 4.94
C ASN A 304 5.61 21.70 4.01
N ASN A 305 6.15 20.62 4.55
CA ASN A 305 6.35 19.37 3.83
C ASN A 305 5.15 18.42 3.89
N TYR A 306 4.07 18.75 4.60
CA TYR A 306 2.97 17.82 4.86
C TYR A 306 1.58 18.39 4.54
N ALA A 307 0.68 17.53 4.11
CA ALA A 307 -0.73 17.86 3.85
C ALA A 307 -1.63 17.67 5.08
N ASP A 308 -1.18 16.88 6.06
CA ASP A 308 -1.78 16.69 7.38
C ASP A 308 -0.68 16.31 8.39
N TYR A 309 -1.04 15.75 9.55
CA TYR A 309 -0.06 15.39 10.59
C TYR A 309 0.94 14.27 10.17
N SER A 310 0.76 13.60 9.03
CA SER A 310 1.54 12.42 8.64
C SER A 310 1.92 12.36 7.15
N HIS A 311 1.10 12.89 6.24
CA HIS A 311 1.27 12.72 4.79
C HIS A 311 2.23 13.74 4.18
N TYR A 312 3.45 13.29 3.87
CA TYR A 312 4.50 14.11 3.27
C TYR A 312 4.27 14.38 1.78
N HIS A 313 4.91 15.46 1.30
CA HIS A 313 4.92 15.89 -0.09
C HIS A 313 5.52 14.83 -1.03
N PRO A 314 4.98 14.61 -2.25
CA PRO A 314 5.47 13.61 -3.22
C PRO A 314 6.97 13.68 -3.55
N LYS A 315 7.57 14.87 -3.38
CA LYS A 315 9.03 15.07 -3.50
C LYS A 315 9.83 14.13 -2.57
N PHE A 316 9.28 13.75 -1.43
CA PHE A 316 9.92 12.82 -0.50
C PHE A 316 9.77 11.36 -0.92
N ASN A 317 8.73 10.99 -1.68
CA ASN A 317 8.72 9.69 -2.37
C ASN A 317 9.86 9.59 -3.38
N ARG A 318 10.12 10.67 -4.14
CA ARG A 318 11.27 10.71 -5.06
C ARG A 318 12.59 10.62 -4.30
N TYR A 319 12.77 11.42 -3.24
CA TYR A 319 13.95 11.38 -2.38
C TYR A 319 14.20 9.97 -1.82
N MET A 320 13.18 9.30 -1.26
CA MET A 320 13.34 7.93 -0.78
C MET A 320 13.72 6.96 -1.90
N THR A 321 13.18 7.13 -3.11
CA THR A 321 13.58 6.33 -4.28
C THR A 321 15.06 6.51 -4.64
N GLU A 322 15.57 7.73 -4.52
CA GLU A 322 16.99 8.05 -4.70
C GLU A 322 17.85 7.41 -3.61
N CYS A 323 17.39 7.46 -2.35
CA CYS A 323 18.00 6.75 -1.22
C CYS A 323 18.07 5.23 -1.44
N PHE A 324 17.00 4.62 -1.98
CA PHE A 324 17.00 3.19 -2.31
C PHE A 324 18.04 2.84 -3.38
N ALA A 325 18.30 3.75 -4.32
CA ALA A 325 19.27 3.55 -5.39
C ALA A 325 20.72 3.77 -4.92
N ASN A 326 20.97 4.76 -4.05
CA ASN A 326 22.32 5.18 -3.64
C ASN A 326 22.79 4.61 -2.28
N GLY A 327 21.88 4.08 -1.46
CA GLY A 327 22.18 3.53 -0.12
C GLY A 327 22.16 4.55 1.02
N GLU A 328 21.75 5.80 0.80
CA GLU A 328 21.54 6.78 1.86
C GLU A 328 20.35 6.37 2.76
N CYS A 329 20.39 6.75 4.03
CA CYS A 329 19.39 6.34 5.04
C CYS A 329 19.28 4.83 5.31
N LEU A 330 20.21 4.02 4.80
CA LEU A 330 20.26 2.59 5.03
C LEU A 330 20.70 2.27 6.47
N VAL A 331 19.91 1.44 7.15
CA VAL A 331 20.25 0.86 8.44
C VAL A 331 21.31 -0.20 8.24
N LYS A 332 22.47 0.06 8.83
CA LYS A 332 23.63 -0.83 8.80
C LYS A 332 23.31 -2.24 9.33
N LYS A 333 23.89 -3.27 8.73
CA LYS A 333 23.77 -4.66 9.23
C LYS A 333 24.54 -4.85 10.52
N GLU A 334 24.06 -5.76 11.38
CA GLU A 334 24.81 -6.16 12.58
C GLU A 334 26.17 -6.75 12.19
N GLY A 335 27.24 -6.33 12.86
CA GLY A 335 28.60 -6.80 12.62
C GLY A 335 29.30 -6.24 11.36
N GLU A 336 28.64 -5.40 10.57
CA GLU A 336 29.31 -4.63 9.51
C GLU A 336 30.24 -3.60 10.17
N GLU A 337 31.46 -3.36 9.66
CA GLU A 337 32.40 -2.39 10.24
C GLU A 337 33.16 -1.63 9.13
N GLY A 338 33.51 -0.37 9.37
CA GLY A 338 34.36 0.43 8.49
C GLY A 338 33.86 1.87 8.26
N LEU A 339 34.78 2.74 7.82
CA LEU A 339 34.45 4.08 7.31
C LEU A 339 33.61 3.93 6.04
N GLY A 340 32.31 4.19 6.14
CA GLY A 340 31.33 4.03 5.04
C GLY A 340 30.15 3.12 5.38
N ALA A 341 30.20 2.39 6.50
CA ALA A 341 29.02 1.72 7.04
C ALA A 341 28.04 2.79 7.55
N GLY A 342 26.76 2.69 7.19
CA GLY A 342 25.71 3.64 7.59
C GLY A 342 25.48 3.70 9.11
N LYS A 343 24.50 4.48 9.55
CA LYS A 343 24.10 4.50 10.97
C LYS A 343 23.47 3.15 11.36
N THR A 344 23.72 2.71 12.59
CA THR A 344 22.96 1.63 13.24
C THR A 344 21.54 2.07 13.55
N ILE A 345 20.63 1.12 13.77
CA ILE A 345 19.25 1.47 14.17
C ILE A 345 19.23 2.23 15.50
N ASP A 346 20.12 1.91 16.44
CA ASP A 346 20.23 2.60 17.72
C ASP A 346 20.61 4.07 17.56
N GLU A 347 21.52 4.38 16.64
CA GLU A 347 21.92 5.76 16.33
C GLU A 347 20.77 6.54 15.67
N TYR A 348 20.03 5.90 14.75
CA TYR A 348 18.82 6.49 14.17
C TYR A 348 17.75 6.78 15.22
N LEU A 349 17.49 5.83 16.13
CA LEU A 349 16.47 5.99 17.16
C LEU A 349 16.87 6.99 18.25
N ALA A 350 18.16 7.07 18.59
CA ALA A 350 18.66 8.04 19.55
C ALA A 350 18.50 9.46 19.03
N HIS A 351 18.86 9.72 17.78
CA HIS A 351 18.72 11.04 17.18
C HIS A 351 17.24 11.38 16.92
N MET A 352 16.43 10.44 16.44
CA MET A 352 14.97 10.64 16.34
C MET A 352 14.34 10.99 17.69
N ARG A 353 14.71 10.29 18.78
CA ARG A 353 14.25 10.62 20.13
C ARG A 353 14.65 12.04 20.53
N GLU A 354 15.89 12.43 20.25
CA GLU A 354 16.38 13.79 20.53
C GLU A 354 15.53 14.84 19.81
N ILE A 355 15.19 14.61 18.54
CA ILE A 355 14.29 15.50 17.78
C ILE A 355 12.92 15.56 18.47
N ALA A 356 12.32 14.40 18.76
CA ALA A 356 10.98 14.31 19.33
C ALA A 356 10.88 14.95 20.72
N GLU A 357 11.84 14.74 21.61
CA GLU A 357 11.79 15.23 23.00
C GLU A 357 12.17 16.72 23.12
N ASN A 358 13.03 17.23 22.24
CA ASN A 358 13.51 18.62 22.33
C ASN A 358 12.76 19.61 21.43
N PHE A 359 11.81 19.15 20.61
CA PHE A 359 11.02 20.02 19.76
C PHE A 359 10.05 20.91 20.57
N ASP A 360 9.94 22.19 20.21
CA ASP A 360 9.05 23.13 20.88
C ASP A 360 7.61 23.03 20.36
N TYR A 361 6.88 22.03 20.84
CA TYR A 361 5.47 21.81 20.48
C TYR A 361 4.57 22.94 20.97
N GLU A 362 4.86 23.56 22.12
CA GLU A 362 4.07 24.68 22.63
C GLU A 362 4.14 25.86 21.65
N GLU A 363 5.35 26.24 21.22
CA GLU A 363 5.53 27.29 20.23
C GLU A 363 4.86 26.94 18.91
N LEU A 364 5.02 25.71 18.41
CA LEU A 364 4.40 25.27 17.16
C LEU A 364 2.87 25.38 17.22
N LEU A 365 2.24 24.88 18.28
CA LEU A 365 0.78 24.87 18.42
C LEU A 365 0.18 26.26 18.64
N LEU A 366 0.96 27.21 19.17
CA LEU A 366 0.54 28.62 19.26
C LEU A 366 0.41 29.30 17.88
N ARG A 367 1.06 28.78 16.84
CA ARG A 367 0.99 29.32 15.47
C ARG A 367 -0.31 28.98 14.73
N ARG A 368 -1.21 28.22 15.35
CA ARG A 368 -2.55 27.89 14.82
C ARG A 368 -3.47 29.13 14.62
N GLY A 369 -3.05 30.30 15.13
CA GLY A 369 -3.81 31.56 15.18
C GLY A 369 -4.30 32.12 13.85
#